data_AF-A0A352LVM6-F1
#
_entry.id   AF-A0A352LVM6-F1
#
_cell.length_a   1.000
_cell.length_b   1.000
_cell.length_c   1.000
_cell.angle_alpha   90.00
_cell.angle_beta   90.00
_cell.angle_gamma   90.00
#
_symmetry.space_group_name_H-M   'P 1'
#
loop_
_entity.id
_entity.type
_entity.pdbx_description
1 polymer ?
#
loop_
_entity_poly.entity_id
_entity_poly.type
_entity_poly.pdbx_seq_one_letter_code
_entity_poly.pdbx_strand_id
1 'polypeptide(L)'
;MPTKKAKVAFVANFQYNCGSSNTILGYYQAGKKLGYDIRVSEFGYIDNIIRSTVPVANRQWQPDLFVIVYESYQFLSIEDLHQIYKQIPRSKRIVIDPDGKYSKPIHSKDDTNHKSLDSYYHWTELYNSLSDTILQPFLGSTTSKNVTPFLYFGMRSAILETEQSRKDFDLLYVGNNWYRWNDIRWLVKVTEPIRKRLKRVALIGQYWSGKVMEGYEEATYSEPALLRRNHIQILDSAPYGHVEETMSRGLLHPILIRPILNDLRFVTPRMFETFTADTIPFILKYFTHAKELYGNEIDKLTLSDNPACKIMNILDNYDKYRKLTKDIRETLNTKHSYEKRLTQLLGFA
;
A
#
# COMPACT_ATOMS: atom_id res chain seq x y z
N MET A 1 -4.74 -4.76 37.73
CA MET A 1 -5.95 -5.19 37.00
C MET A 1 -5.58 -5.35 35.53
N PRO A 2 -5.90 -6.47 34.85
CA PRO A 2 -5.67 -6.56 33.41
C PRO A 2 -6.57 -5.53 32.73
N THR A 3 -5.97 -4.53 32.11
CA THR A 3 -6.67 -3.53 31.30
C THR A 3 -7.52 -4.26 30.26
N LYS A 4 -8.80 -3.90 30.18
CA LYS A 4 -9.74 -4.46 29.20
C LYS A 4 -9.10 -4.40 27.80
N LYS A 5 -8.97 -5.57 27.17
CA LYS A 5 -8.41 -5.69 25.82
C LYS A 5 -9.33 -5.00 24.81
N ALA A 6 -8.82 -3.99 24.12
CA ALA A 6 -9.60 -3.17 23.19
C ALA A 6 -10.14 -3.99 21.99
N LYS A 7 -11.37 -3.66 21.59
CA LYS A 7 -12.07 -4.17 20.43
C LYS A 7 -12.02 -3.17 19.28
N VAL A 8 -11.43 -3.54 18.14
CA VAL A 8 -11.31 -2.66 16.97
C VAL A 8 -12.03 -3.28 15.77
N ALA A 9 -12.92 -2.52 15.15
CA ALA A 9 -13.55 -2.89 13.89
C ALA A 9 -13.09 -1.96 12.76
N PHE A 10 -12.56 -2.54 11.69
CA PHE A 10 -12.24 -1.84 10.46
C PHE A 10 -13.37 -1.98 9.45
N VAL A 11 -13.76 -0.90 8.79
CA VAL A 11 -14.74 -0.90 7.71
C VAL A 11 -14.14 -0.27 6.45
N ALA A 12 -14.20 -1.01 5.35
CA ALA A 12 -13.76 -0.58 4.02
C ALA A 12 -14.41 -1.49 2.95
N ASN A 13 -14.04 -1.30 1.68
CA ASN A 13 -14.26 -2.32 0.66
C ASN A 13 -13.03 -3.26 0.58
N PHE A 14 -13.10 -4.37 1.30
CA PHE A 14 -12.02 -5.33 1.40
C PHE A 14 -12.12 -6.41 0.31
N GLN A 15 -11.23 -6.30 -0.68
CA GLN A 15 -10.96 -7.29 -1.71
C GLN A 15 -9.54 -7.84 -1.59
N TYR A 16 -9.34 -9.13 -1.77
CA TYR A 16 -8.11 -9.86 -1.41
C TYR A 16 -6.84 -9.33 -2.11
N ASN A 17 -7.00 -8.71 -3.27
CA ASN A 17 -5.93 -8.18 -4.10
C ASN A 17 -5.69 -6.67 -3.92
N CYS A 18 -6.28 -6.06 -2.88
CA CYS A 18 -6.09 -4.65 -2.54
C CYS A 18 -5.05 -4.45 -1.43
N GLY A 19 -4.42 -3.27 -1.43
CA GLY A 19 -3.40 -2.89 -0.44
C GLY A 19 -3.95 -2.87 0.99
N SER A 20 -5.06 -2.17 1.22
CA SER A 20 -5.71 -2.11 2.54
C SER A 20 -6.14 -3.47 3.08
N SER A 21 -6.52 -4.41 2.22
CA SER A 21 -6.86 -5.77 2.67
C SER A 21 -5.65 -6.49 3.27
N ASN A 22 -4.47 -6.34 2.67
CA ASN A 22 -3.22 -6.90 3.23
C ASN A 22 -2.81 -6.16 4.51
N THR A 23 -3.07 -4.86 4.58
CA THR A 23 -2.89 -4.06 5.80
C THR A 23 -3.71 -4.59 6.97
N ILE A 24 -4.98 -4.91 6.76
CA ILE A 24 -5.85 -5.46 7.82
C ILE A 24 -5.36 -6.82 8.30
N LEU A 25 -4.83 -7.68 7.41
CA LEU A 25 -4.20 -8.92 7.86
C LEU A 25 -3.04 -8.65 8.83
N GLY A 26 -2.24 -7.62 8.53
CA GLY A 26 -1.17 -7.13 9.41
C GLY A 26 -1.69 -6.68 10.78
N TYR A 27 -2.74 -5.85 10.81
CA TYR A 27 -3.39 -5.44 12.06
C TYR A 27 -3.98 -6.61 12.83
N TYR A 28 -4.61 -7.57 12.15
CA TYR A 28 -5.17 -8.77 12.77
C TYR A 28 -4.08 -9.61 13.45
N GLN A 29 -2.96 -9.86 12.76
CA GLN A 29 -1.82 -10.59 13.31
C GLN A 29 -1.19 -9.86 14.50
N ALA A 30 -0.99 -8.54 14.39
CA ALA A 30 -0.51 -7.70 15.49
C ALA A 30 -1.46 -7.73 16.69
N GLY A 31 -2.77 -7.65 16.43
CA GLY A 31 -3.82 -7.75 17.43
C GLY A 31 -3.76 -9.07 18.19
N LYS A 32 -3.65 -10.21 17.49
CA LYS A 32 -3.47 -11.53 18.13
C LYS A 32 -2.27 -11.55 19.08
N LYS A 33 -1.13 -10.99 18.65
CA LYS A 33 0.10 -10.97 19.44
C LYS A 33 0.00 -10.06 20.66
N LEU A 34 -0.62 -8.90 20.51
CA LEU A 34 -0.80 -7.92 21.59
C LEU A 34 -2.05 -8.19 22.46
N GLY A 35 -2.89 -9.13 22.05
CA GLY A 35 -4.12 -9.51 22.74
C GLY A 35 -5.31 -8.60 22.47
N TYR A 36 -5.34 -7.84 21.37
CA TYR A 36 -6.50 -7.05 20.93
C TYR A 36 -7.44 -7.86 20.02
N ASP A 37 -8.74 -7.54 20.05
CA ASP A 37 -9.75 -8.17 19.18
C ASP A 37 -9.95 -7.29 17.94
N ILE A 38 -9.32 -7.69 16.83
CA ILE A 38 -9.34 -6.98 15.55
C ILE A 38 -10.27 -7.70 14.57
N ARG A 39 -11.21 -6.96 14.00
CA ARG A 39 -12.22 -7.50 13.07
C ARG A 39 -12.45 -6.59 11.86
N VAL A 40 -12.97 -7.18 10.79
CA VAL A 40 -13.56 -6.43 9.66
C VAL A 40 -15.08 -6.32 9.84
N SER A 41 -15.68 -5.21 9.43
CA SER A 41 -17.08 -4.88 9.71
C SER A 41 -18.01 -5.12 8.51
N GLU A 42 -19.20 -5.67 8.78
CA GLU A 42 -20.27 -5.87 7.78
C GLU A 42 -20.93 -4.59 7.25
N PHE A 43 -20.54 -3.42 7.76
CA PHE A 43 -20.88 -2.15 7.11
C PHE A 43 -20.17 -1.97 5.77
N GLY A 44 -19.06 -2.68 5.53
CA GLY A 44 -18.31 -2.65 4.28
C GLY A 44 -18.46 -3.94 3.49
N TYR A 45 -17.96 -3.91 2.26
CA TYR A 45 -17.81 -5.15 1.49
C TYR A 45 -16.61 -5.94 2.01
N ILE A 46 -16.81 -7.26 2.17
CA ILE A 46 -15.75 -8.19 2.56
C ILE A 46 -15.90 -9.41 1.66
N ASP A 47 -14.89 -9.67 0.83
CA ASP A 47 -14.90 -10.87 -0.01
C ASP A 47 -14.74 -12.17 0.80
N ASN A 48 -14.96 -13.30 0.13
CA ASN A 48 -14.95 -14.62 0.77
C ASN A 48 -13.56 -15.02 1.30
N ILE A 49 -12.48 -14.55 0.68
CA ILE A 49 -11.10 -14.88 1.10
C ILE A 49 -10.77 -14.14 2.40
N ILE A 50 -11.18 -12.87 2.52
CA ILE A 50 -10.95 -12.09 3.72
C ILE A 50 -11.87 -12.55 4.85
N ARG A 51 -13.14 -12.88 4.55
CA ARG A 51 -14.09 -13.45 5.52
C ARG A 51 -13.59 -14.76 6.15
N SER A 52 -12.84 -15.58 5.40
CA SER A 52 -12.27 -16.82 5.91
C SER A 52 -10.96 -16.62 6.68
N THR A 53 -10.34 -15.44 6.59
CA THR A 53 -9.01 -15.17 7.18
C THR A 53 -9.08 -14.26 8.41
N VAL A 54 -9.91 -13.23 8.38
CA VAL A 54 -10.05 -12.23 9.45
C VAL A 54 -11.47 -12.32 10.04
N PRO A 55 -11.62 -12.34 11.39
CA PRO A 55 -12.94 -12.38 12.01
C PRO A 55 -13.82 -11.20 11.59
N VAL A 56 -15.10 -11.48 11.41
CA VAL A 56 -16.10 -10.48 11.00
C VAL A 56 -16.87 -9.96 12.23
N ALA A 57 -16.99 -8.65 12.34
CA ALA A 57 -17.88 -7.94 13.25
C ALA A 57 -19.22 -7.72 12.55
N ASN A 58 -20.28 -8.34 13.06
CA ASN A 58 -21.63 -8.05 12.58
C ASN A 58 -22.03 -6.60 12.93
N ARG A 59 -23.10 -6.12 12.31
CA ARG A 59 -23.55 -4.73 12.46
C ARG A 59 -23.96 -4.33 13.89
N GLN A 60 -24.19 -5.28 14.79
CA GLN A 60 -24.56 -5.03 16.20
C GLN A 60 -23.34 -5.08 17.14
N TRP A 61 -22.17 -5.46 16.63
CA TRP A 61 -20.95 -5.57 17.42
C TRP A 61 -20.52 -4.20 17.95
N GLN A 62 -20.13 -4.13 19.23
CA GLN A 62 -19.82 -2.89 19.94
C GLN A 62 -18.30 -2.71 20.07
N PRO A 63 -17.65 -2.01 19.11
CA PRO A 63 -16.22 -1.73 19.20
C PRO A 63 -15.89 -0.73 20.31
N ASP A 64 -14.67 -0.84 20.83
CA ASP A 64 -14.04 0.25 21.57
C ASP A 64 -13.48 1.31 20.59
N LEU A 65 -13.08 0.90 19.39
CA LEU A 65 -12.67 1.77 18.29
C LEU A 65 -13.22 1.29 16.93
N PHE A 66 -13.84 2.19 16.16
CA PHE A 66 -14.38 1.94 14.82
C PHE A 66 -13.62 2.76 13.78
N VAL A 67 -12.94 2.06 12.87
CA VAL A 67 -12.00 2.65 11.91
C VAL A 67 -12.59 2.55 10.52
N ILE A 68 -12.88 3.69 9.90
CA ILE A 68 -13.46 3.80 8.57
C ILE A 68 -12.35 4.14 7.59
N VAL A 69 -12.09 3.25 6.62
CA VAL A 69 -11.06 3.44 5.59
C VAL A 69 -11.75 3.68 4.26
N TYR A 70 -11.52 4.84 3.66
CA TYR A 70 -12.07 5.16 2.34
C TYR A 70 -10.99 5.15 1.26
N GLU A 71 -11.15 4.24 0.31
CA GLU A 71 -10.34 4.15 -0.89
C GLU A 71 -11.24 4.38 -2.11
N SER A 72 -10.84 5.31 -2.98
CA SER A 72 -11.38 5.60 -4.31
C SER A 72 -12.83 6.11 -4.39
N TYR A 73 -13.79 5.52 -3.67
CA TYR A 73 -15.22 5.86 -3.73
C TYR A 73 -15.92 5.65 -2.38
N GLN A 74 -17.08 6.31 -2.22
CA GLN A 74 -17.93 6.14 -1.04
C GLN A 74 -18.71 4.83 -1.16
N PHE A 75 -18.49 3.90 -0.23
CA PHE A 75 -19.19 2.62 -0.20
C PHE A 75 -20.30 2.53 0.86
N LEU A 76 -20.31 3.42 1.87
CA LEU A 76 -21.37 3.47 2.88
C LEU A 76 -22.60 4.21 2.34
N SER A 77 -23.77 3.58 2.43
CA SER A 77 -25.03 4.22 2.10
C SER A 77 -25.45 5.23 3.18
N ILE A 78 -26.47 6.05 2.91
CA ILE A 78 -27.04 6.96 3.91
C ILE A 78 -27.59 6.17 5.10
N GLU A 79 -28.22 5.03 4.86
CA GLU A 79 -28.75 4.13 5.88
C GLU A 79 -27.63 3.55 6.76
N ASP A 80 -26.52 3.12 6.14
CA ASP A 80 -25.35 2.64 6.88
C ASP A 80 -24.76 3.74 7.77
N LEU A 81 -24.65 4.97 7.24
CA LEU A 81 -24.17 6.13 8.00
C LEU A 81 -25.09 6.44 9.19
N HIS A 82 -26.41 6.46 8.99
CA HIS A 82 -27.38 6.65 10.07
C HIS A 82 -27.26 5.56 11.14
N GLN A 83 -27.08 4.30 10.73
CA GLN A 83 -26.89 3.20 11.66
C GLN A 83 -25.60 3.36 12.47
N ILE A 84 -24.49 3.74 11.82
CA ILE A 84 -23.21 4.02 12.48
C ILE A 84 -23.36 5.17 13.48
N TYR A 85 -24.02 6.27 13.11
CA TYR A 85 -24.23 7.42 14.00
C TYR A 85 -25.03 7.06 15.24
N LYS A 86 -26.03 6.19 15.10
CA LYS A 86 -26.87 5.74 16.20
C LYS A 86 -26.13 4.79 17.14
N GLN A 87 -25.29 3.90 16.62
CA GLN A 87 -24.73 2.79 17.38
C GLN A 87 -23.31 3.05 17.90
N ILE A 88 -22.53 3.88 17.21
CA ILE A 88 -21.11 4.09 17.51
C ILE A 88 -20.88 5.56 17.88
N PRO A 89 -20.51 5.85 19.15
CA PRO A 89 -20.20 7.20 19.59
C PRO A 89 -19.13 7.86 18.71
N ARG A 90 -19.25 9.17 18.48
CA ARG A 90 -18.31 9.94 17.64
C ARG A 90 -16.87 9.87 18.13
N SER A 91 -16.67 9.88 19.44
CA SER A 91 -15.37 9.73 20.08
C SER A 91 -14.68 8.39 19.79
N LYS A 92 -15.42 7.38 19.33
CA LYS A 92 -14.87 6.06 18.98
C LYS A 92 -14.68 5.87 17.48
N ARG A 93 -14.94 6.88 16.66
CA ARG A 93 -14.86 6.79 15.20
C ARG A 93 -13.58 7.45 14.73
N ILE A 94 -12.85 6.78 13.86
CA ILE A 94 -11.69 7.35 13.15
C ILE A 94 -11.91 7.16 11.65
N VAL A 95 -11.52 8.17 10.86
CA VAL A 95 -11.43 8.04 9.41
C VAL A 95 -9.97 7.94 9.00
N ILE A 96 -9.62 6.96 8.18
CA ILE A 96 -8.33 6.85 7.50
C ILE A 96 -8.54 7.11 6.01
N ASP A 97 -7.79 8.09 5.49
CA ASP A 97 -7.85 8.55 4.10
C ASP A 97 -6.52 8.26 3.39
N PRO A 98 -6.34 7.05 2.83
CA PRO A 98 -5.15 6.69 2.06
C PRO A 98 -5.12 7.26 0.63
N ASP A 99 -6.16 7.96 0.18
CA ASP A 99 -6.27 8.49 -1.20
C ASP A 99 -6.24 10.03 -1.27
N GLY A 100 -6.15 10.71 -0.12
CA GLY A 100 -6.03 12.15 -0.04
C GLY A 100 -7.33 12.89 -0.35
N LYS A 101 -8.48 12.29 -0.07
CA LYS A 101 -9.82 12.86 -0.30
C LYS A 101 -10.17 14.02 0.64
N TYR A 102 -9.48 14.14 1.76
CA TYR A 102 -9.57 15.32 2.64
C TYR A 102 -8.56 16.40 2.27
N SER A 103 -7.59 16.10 1.41
CA SER A 103 -6.61 17.07 0.92
C SER A 103 -7.25 17.93 -0.17
N LYS A 104 -6.76 19.17 -0.32
CA LYS A 104 -7.21 20.04 -1.42
C LYS A 104 -7.02 19.34 -2.78
N PRO A 105 -7.83 19.68 -3.81
CA PRO A 105 -7.64 19.17 -5.16
C PRO A 105 -6.23 19.42 -5.67
N ILE A 106 -5.56 18.36 -6.09
CA ILE A 106 -4.23 18.39 -6.69
C ILE A 106 -4.29 17.49 -7.94
N HIS A 107 -3.65 17.95 -9.01
CA HIS A 107 -3.48 17.20 -10.24
C HIS A 107 -1.99 16.90 -10.44
N SER A 108 -1.68 15.64 -10.72
CA SER A 108 -0.33 15.17 -10.98
C SER A 108 -0.32 14.33 -12.25
N LYS A 109 0.18 14.89 -13.35
CA LYS A 109 0.07 14.29 -14.70
C LYS A 109 -1.40 13.99 -15.01
N ASP A 110 -1.71 12.73 -15.26
CA ASP A 110 -3.02 12.18 -15.62
C ASP A 110 -3.81 11.68 -14.38
N ASP A 111 -3.38 12.04 -13.17
CA ASP A 111 -3.92 11.53 -11.92
C ASP A 111 -4.38 12.68 -11.00
N THR A 112 -5.44 12.43 -10.23
CA THR A 112 -6.01 13.39 -9.29
C THR A 112 -6.62 12.72 -8.06
N ASN A 113 -6.58 13.40 -6.92
CA ASN A 113 -7.36 13.02 -5.74
C ASN A 113 -8.83 13.41 -5.89
N HIS A 114 -9.15 14.42 -6.72
CA HIS A 114 -10.52 14.90 -6.96
C HIS A 114 -10.78 15.20 -8.43
N LYS A 115 -11.87 14.64 -8.97
CA LYS A 115 -12.33 14.95 -10.35
C LYS A 115 -12.91 16.37 -10.47
N SER A 116 -13.38 16.94 -9.36
CA SER A 116 -14.00 18.28 -9.31
C SER A 116 -13.89 18.87 -7.90
N LEU A 117 -14.17 20.17 -7.78
CA LEU A 117 -14.25 20.84 -6.49
C LEU A 117 -15.43 20.32 -5.64
N ASP A 118 -16.56 19.99 -6.27
CA ASP A 118 -17.71 19.37 -5.59
C ASP A 118 -17.35 18.02 -4.97
N SER A 119 -16.50 17.23 -5.64
CA SER A 119 -15.97 16.00 -5.05
C SER A 119 -15.19 16.28 -3.77
N TYR A 120 -14.38 17.34 -3.74
CA TYR A 120 -13.62 17.72 -2.54
C TYR A 120 -14.54 18.15 -1.39
N TYR A 121 -15.55 18.97 -1.66
CA TYR A 121 -16.51 19.37 -0.64
C TYR A 121 -17.29 18.18 -0.10
N HIS A 122 -17.77 17.31 -0.98
CA HIS A 122 -18.47 16.08 -0.61
C HIS A 122 -17.65 15.21 0.35
N TRP A 123 -16.40 14.92 0.01
CA TRP A 123 -15.53 14.09 0.85
C TRP A 123 -15.20 14.76 2.19
N THR A 124 -14.95 16.07 2.18
CA THR A 124 -14.66 16.82 3.39
C THR A 124 -15.86 16.84 4.33
N GLU A 125 -17.06 17.09 3.81
CA GLU A 125 -18.31 17.05 4.57
C GLU A 125 -18.58 15.66 5.14
N LEU A 126 -18.44 14.62 4.31
CA LEU A 126 -18.61 13.24 4.74
C LEU A 126 -17.65 12.89 5.89
N TYR A 127 -16.36 13.20 5.77
CA TYR A 127 -15.40 12.85 6.83
C TYR A 127 -15.66 13.63 8.11
N ASN A 128 -15.97 14.92 8.00
CA ASN A 128 -16.35 15.75 9.14
C ASN A 128 -17.63 15.23 9.82
N SER A 129 -18.59 14.68 9.08
CA SER A 129 -19.80 14.08 9.67
C SER A 129 -19.52 12.76 10.42
N LEU A 130 -18.47 12.04 10.01
CA LEU A 130 -18.10 10.73 10.58
C LEU A 130 -17.25 10.83 11.85
N SER A 131 -16.23 11.68 11.87
CA SER A 131 -15.22 11.69 12.93
C SER A 131 -14.56 13.06 13.14
N ASP A 132 -14.07 13.31 14.36
CA ASP A 132 -13.16 14.43 14.68
C ASP A 132 -11.68 14.07 14.44
N THR A 133 -11.38 12.80 14.17
CA THR A 133 -10.03 12.27 13.93
C THR A 133 -9.92 11.73 12.52
N ILE A 134 -9.26 12.51 11.66
CA ILE A 134 -8.99 12.15 10.27
C ILE A 134 -7.50 11.90 10.13
N LEU A 135 -7.16 10.71 9.68
CA LEU A 135 -5.80 10.22 9.58
C LEU A 135 -5.41 10.05 8.11
N GLN A 136 -4.22 10.51 7.73
CA GLN A 136 -3.68 10.33 6.38
C GLN A 136 -2.25 9.76 6.44
N PRO A 137 -1.87 8.84 5.53
CA PRO A 137 -0.60 8.14 5.58
C PRO A 137 0.57 8.92 4.96
N PHE A 138 0.67 10.23 5.20
CA PHE A 138 1.75 11.05 4.64
C PHE A 138 2.95 11.22 5.57
N LEU A 139 4.09 11.56 4.96
CA LEU A 139 5.30 11.98 5.65
C LEU A 139 5.41 13.51 5.72
N GLY A 140 5.92 14.01 6.84
CA GLY A 140 6.07 15.43 7.12
C GLY A 140 4.94 16.01 7.98
N SER A 141 4.79 17.33 7.94
CA SER A 141 3.77 18.07 8.69
C SER A 141 2.52 18.34 7.85
N THR A 142 1.36 18.27 8.50
CA THR A 142 0.09 18.72 7.90
C THR A 142 0.04 20.24 7.83
N THR A 143 -0.63 20.77 6.81
CA THR A 143 -1.09 22.18 6.80
C THR A 143 -2.51 22.34 7.32
N SER A 144 -3.25 21.23 7.47
CA SER A 144 -4.62 21.19 7.99
C SER A 144 -4.64 20.82 9.46
N LYS A 145 -5.35 21.61 10.28
CA LYS A 145 -5.55 21.31 11.71
C LYS A 145 -6.41 20.07 11.97
N ASN A 146 -7.18 19.63 10.97
CA ASN A 146 -8.15 18.54 11.12
C ASN A 146 -7.60 17.18 10.69
N VAL A 147 -6.36 17.14 10.18
CA VAL A 147 -5.71 15.90 9.71
C VAL A 147 -4.49 15.62 10.56
N THR A 148 -4.38 14.39 11.05
CA THR A 148 -3.18 13.92 11.74
C THR A 148 -2.40 12.93 10.86
N PRO A 149 -1.08 13.11 10.69
CA PRO A 149 -0.27 12.12 9.99
C PRO A 149 -0.26 10.78 10.73
N PHE A 150 -0.61 9.72 10.01
CA PHE A 150 -0.57 8.34 10.51
C PHE A 150 -0.39 7.38 9.34
N LEU A 151 0.79 6.76 9.25
CA LEU A 151 1.18 5.99 8.06
C LEU A 151 0.27 4.83 7.69
N TYR A 152 -0.61 4.36 8.59
CA TYR A 152 -1.59 3.28 8.43
C TYR A 152 -1.02 1.91 8.02
N PHE A 153 -0.20 1.86 7.00
CA PHE A 153 0.60 0.74 6.54
C PHE A 153 1.77 0.46 7.49
N GLY A 154 2.14 -0.81 7.58
CA GLY A 154 3.25 -1.26 8.40
C GLY A 154 3.95 -2.49 7.85
N MET A 155 4.94 -2.96 8.58
CA MET A 155 5.70 -4.17 8.27
C MET A 155 5.26 -5.34 9.13
N ARG A 156 5.29 -6.54 8.56
CA ARG A 156 5.16 -7.77 9.32
C ARG A 156 6.41 -7.96 10.18
N SER A 157 6.23 -8.23 11.46
CA SER A 157 7.34 -8.43 12.40
C SER A 157 8.14 -9.71 12.15
N ALA A 158 7.53 -10.72 11.51
CA ALA A 158 8.24 -11.94 11.11
C ALA A 158 9.02 -11.66 9.83
N ILE A 159 10.34 -11.69 9.92
CA ILE A 159 11.21 -11.58 8.75
C ILE A 159 11.06 -12.89 7.98
N LEU A 160 10.61 -12.81 6.73
CA LEU A 160 10.70 -13.91 5.79
C LEU A 160 12.17 -14.09 5.37
N GLU A 161 13.03 -14.52 6.29
CA GLU A 161 14.33 -15.08 5.94
C GLU A 161 14.07 -16.47 5.38
N THR A 162 13.54 -16.53 4.17
CA THR A 162 13.64 -17.75 3.39
C THR A 162 15.05 -17.77 2.82
N GLU A 163 16.00 -18.33 3.58
CA GLU A 163 17.38 -18.59 3.12
C GLU A 163 17.44 -19.43 1.82
N GLN A 164 16.28 -19.84 1.29
CA GLN A 164 16.11 -20.68 0.11
C GLN A 164 15.00 -20.18 -0.85
N SER A 165 14.57 -18.90 -0.82
CA SER A 165 13.62 -18.48 -1.86
C SER A 165 14.28 -18.53 -3.24
N ARG A 166 13.84 -19.50 -4.04
CA ARG A 166 14.26 -19.63 -5.43
C ARG A 166 13.91 -18.33 -6.16
N LYS A 167 14.94 -17.67 -6.69
CA LYS A 167 14.76 -16.50 -7.55
C LYS A 167 14.35 -16.98 -8.93
N ASP A 168 13.09 -16.73 -9.26
CA ASP A 168 12.51 -17.06 -10.55
C ASP A 168 12.75 -15.95 -11.58
N PHE A 169 12.88 -14.70 -11.12
CA PHE A 169 12.91 -13.53 -11.98
C PHE A 169 14.11 -12.63 -11.66
N ASP A 170 14.72 -12.06 -12.69
CA ASP A 170 15.77 -11.05 -12.52
C ASP A 170 15.15 -9.69 -12.18
N LEU A 171 13.97 -9.40 -12.75
CA LEU A 171 13.20 -8.19 -12.48
C LEU A 171 11.72 -8.53 -12.37
N LEU A 172 11.13 -8.19 -11.23
CA LEU A 172 9.75 -8.51 -10.91
C LEU A 172 9.02 -7.25 -10.43
N TYR A 173 7.78 -7.07 -10.85
CA TYR A 173 6.86 -6.14 -10.21
C TYR A 173 5.59 -6.87 -9.77
N VAL A 174 5.22 -6.74 -8.49
CA VAL A 174 3.97 -7.26 -7.92
C VAL A 174 3.07 -6.08 -7.54
N GLY A 175 1.92 -5.99 -8.20
CA GLY A 175 0.91 -4.96 -7.99
C GLY A 175 0.02 -4.81 -9.22
N ASN A 176 -1.18 -4.28 -9.01
CA ASN A 176 -2.09 -3.96 -10.10
C ASN A 176 -1.59 -2.73 -10.88
N ASN A 177 -1.91 -2.66 -12.17
CA ASN A 177 -1.72 -1.43 -12.92
C ASN A 177 -2.80 -0.41 -12.49
N TRP A 178 -2.40 0.53 -11.64
CA TRP A 178 -3.22 1.64 -11.18
C TRP A 178 -2.41 2.94 -11.26
N TYR A 179 -2.38 3.53 -12.46
CA TYR A 179 -1.46 4.61 -12.87
C TYR A 179 0.01 4.20 -12.86
N ARG A 180 0.32 2.96 -13.26
CA ARG A 180 1.71 2.44 -13.30
C ARG A 180 2.24 2.21 -14.70
N TRP A 181 1.39 2.30 -15.72
CA TRP A 181 1.79 2.03 -17.09
C TRP A 181 2.95 2.87 -17.58
N ASN A 182 2.94 4.18 -17.31
CA ASN A 182 4.01 5.09 -17.73
C ASN A 182 5.36 4.70 -17.13
N ASP A 183 5.39 4.26 -15.87
CA ASP A 183 6.62 3.80 -15.22
C ASP A 183 7.11 2.47 -15.80
N ILE A 184 6.19 1.54 -16.10
CA ILE A 184 6.54 0.27 -16.75
C ILE A 184 7.07 0.52 -18.17
N ARG A 185 6.42 1.37 -18.95
CA ARG A 185 6.88 1.77 -20.29
C ARG A 185 8.28 2.39 -20.23
N TRP A 186 8.52 3.28 -19.26
CA TRP A 186 9.84 3.83 -19.00
C TRP A 186 10.86 2.74 -18.63
N LEU A 187 10.48 1.82 -17.73
CA LEU A 187 11.35 0.72 -17.28
C LEU A 187 11.75 -0.19 -18.45
N VAL A 188 10.83 -0.51 -19.35
CA VAL A 188 11.12 -1.26 -20.59
C VAL A 188 12.17 -0.54 -21.42
N LYS A 189 12.00 0.77 -21.66
CA LYS A 189 12.94 1.57 -22.45
C LYS A 189 14.34 1.62 -21.81
N VAL A 190 14.42 1.89 -20.50
CA VAL A 190 15.73 2.05 -19.85
C VAL A 190 16.46 0.72 -19.63
N THR A 191 15.74 -0.41 -19.64
CA THR A 191 16.35 -1.74 -19.51
C THR A 191 16.69 -2.39 -20.85
N GLU A 192 16.28 -1.81 -21.98
CA GLU A 192 16.57 -2.31 -23.33
C GLU A 192 18.07 -2.63 -23.54
N PRO A 193 19.03 -1.75 -23.18
CA PRO A 193 20.46 -2.03 -23.39
C PRO A 193 20.99 -3.24 -22.61
N ILE A 194 20.31 -3.62 -21.52
CA ILE A 194 20.71 -4.70 -20.62
C ILE A 194 19.73 -5.88 -20.68
N ARG A 195 18.83 -5.90 -21.66
CA ARG A 195 17.75 -6.91 -21.75
C ARG A 195 18.28 -8.34 -21.81
N LYS A 196 19.44 -8.57 -22.44
CA LYS A 196 20.10 -9.89 -22.50
C LYS A 196 20.59 -10.39 -21.13
N ARG A 197 20.83 -9.50 -20.17
CA ARG A 197 21.22 -9.83 -18.80
C ARG A 197 20.02 -10.11 -17.90
N LEU A 198 18.89 -9.45 -18.15
CA LEU A 198 17.63 -9.64 -17.42
C LEU A 198 16.81 -10.80 -18.01
N LYS A 199 17.25 -12.04 -17.85
CA LYS A 199 16.65 -13.21 -18.54
C LYS A 199 15.14 -13.34 -18.32
N ARG A 200 14.67 -13.27 -17.08
CA ARG A 200 13.24 -13.41 -16.72
C ARG A 200 12.71 -12.14 -16.09
N VAL A 201 11.76 -11.50 -16.78
CA VAL A 201 11.07 -10.29 -16.33
C VAL A 201 9.57 -10.55 -16.26
N ALA A 202 8.91 -10.15 -15.17
CA ALA A 202 7.48 -10.38 -15.00
C ALA A 202 6.75 -9.25 -14.28
N LEU A 203 5.45 -9.13 -14.57
CA LEU A 203 4.46 -8.34 -13.86
C LEU A 203 3.40 -9.29 -13.29
N ILE A 204 3.10 -9.16 -12.01
CA ILE A 204 2.14 -9.99 -11.27
C ILE A 204 1.04 -9.07 -10.75
N GLY A 205 -0.19 -9.27 -11.21
CA GLY A 205 -1.33 -8.45 -10.81
C GLY A 205 -2.34 -8.21 -11.93
N GLN A 206 -3.30 -7.34 -11.66
CA GLN A 206 -4.38 -7.03 -12.59
C GLN A 206 -4.02 -5.90 -13.56
N TYR A 207 -4.77 -5.87 -14.66
CA TYR A 207 -4.79 -4.80 -15.67
C TYR A 207 -3.49 -4.65 -16.49
N TRP A 208 -2.58 -5.63 -16.43
CA TRP A 208 -1.41 -5.73 -17.30
C TRP A 208 -1.71 -6.35 -18.67
N SER A 209 -2.78 -7.14 -18.75
CA SER A 209 -3.20 -7.88 -19.95
C SER A 209 -4.03 -7.06 -20.94
N GLY A 210 -4.15 -5.74 -20.71
CA GLY A 210 -4.94 -4.82 -21.56
C GLY A 210 -6.42 -4.75 -21.19
N LYS A 211 -6.89 -5.58 -20.24
CA LYS A 211 -8.20 -5.39 -19.62
C LYS A 211 -8.20 -4.08 -18.84
N VAL A 212 -9.23 -3.25 -19.06
CA VAL A 212 -9.47 -2.02 -18.31
C VAL A 212 -10.64 -2.20 -17.34
N MET A 213 -10.65 -1.38 -16.29
CA MET A 213 -11.77 -1.25 -15.38
C MET A 213 -12.65 -0.07 -15.83
N GLU A 214 -13.95 -0.31 -15.96
CA GLU A 214 -14.92 0.72 -16.35
C GLU A 214 -14.90 1.90 -15.37
N GLY A 215 -14.83 3.12 -15.90
CA GLY A 215 -14.73 4.36 -15.13
C GLY A 215 -13.33 4.68 -14.58
N TYR A 216 -12.36 3.78 -14.84
CA TYR A 216 -10.96 3.87 -14.43
C TYR A 216 -10.01 3.45 -15.58
N GLU A 217 -10.41 3.72 -16.82
CA GLU A 217 -9.69 3.32 -18.02
C GLU A 217 -8.26 3.90 -18.03
N GLU A 218 -8.12 5.19 -17.73
CA GLU A 218 -6.84 5.87 -17.62
C GLU A 218 -5.92 5.26 -16.55
N ALA A 219 -6.50 4.89 -15.40
CA ALA A 219 -5.75 4.25 -14.31
C ALA A 219 -5.28 2.84 -14.65
N THR A 220 -6.05 2.11 -15.45
CA THR A 220 -5.85 0.67 -15.71
C THR A 220 -5.30 0.36 -17.10
N TYR A 221 -5.15 1.37 -17.96
CA TYR A 221 -4.63 1.25 -19.32
C TYR A 221 -3.23 0.62 -19.38
N SER A 222 -3.03 -0.34 -20.28
CA SER A 222 -1.72 -0.92 -20.59
C SER A 222 -1.62 -1.36 -22.06
N GLU A 223 -0.40 -1.56 -22.57
CA GLU A 223 -0.16 -2.06 -23.93
C GLU A 223 0.50 -3.46 -23.90
N PRO A 224 -0.27 -4.55 -23.90
CA PRO A 224 0.25 -5.92 -23.85
C PRO A 224 1.20 -6.27 -25.01
N ALA A 225 1.02 -5.63 -26.17
CA ALA A 225 1.91 -5.81 -27.32
C ALA A 225 3.33 -5.30 -27.05
N LEU A 226 3.49 -4.20 -26.29
CA LEU A 226 4.80 -3.71 -25.87
C LEU A 226 5.47 -4.71 -24.92
N LEU A 227 4.71 -5.23 -23.94
CA LEU A 227 5.21 -6.22 -22.98
C LEU A 227 5.65 -7.52 -23.67
N ARG A 228 4.83 -8.03 -24.60
CA ARG A 228 5.13 -9.23 -25.38
C ARG A 228 6.39 -9.09 -26.23
N ARG A 229 6.53 -7.97 -26.96
CA ARG A 229 7.72 -7.68 -27.78
C ARG A 229 9.01 -7.64 -26.96
N ASN A 230 8.92 -7.29 -25.67
CA ASN A 230 10.05 -7.24 -24.75
C ASN A 230 10.18 -8.50 -23.87
N HIS A 231 9.45 -9.57 -24.19
CA HIS A 231 9.45 -10.84 -23.46
C HIS A 231 9.19 -10.65 -21.95
N ILE A 232 8.24 -9.78 -21.60
CA ILE A 232 7.79 -9.58 -20.22
C ILE A 232 6.58 -10.46 -19.97
N GLN A 233 6.67 -11.30 -18.94
CA GLN A 233 5.60 -12.22 -18.54
C GLN A 233 4.54 -11.47 -17.75
N ILE A 234 3.28 -11.79 -17.97
CA ILE A 234 2.15 -11.33 -17.17
C ILE A 234 1.60 -12.54 -16.44
N LEU A 235 1.48 -12.45 -15.12
CA LEU A 235 0.95 -13.51 -14.26
C LEU A 235 -0.20 -12.97 -13.41
N ASP A 236 -1.04 -13.89 -12.92
CA ASP A 236 -2.17 -13.56 -12.05
C ASP A 236 -1.74 -12.94 -10.73
N SER A 237 -2.68 -12.26 -10.07
CA SER A 237 -2.46 -11.62 -8.76
C SER A 237 -1.87 -12.59 -7.73
N ALA A 238 -0.97 -12.05 -6.89
CA ALA A 238 -0.46 -12.77 -5.73
C ALA A 238 -1.62 -13.22 -4.83
N PRO A 239 -1.56 -14.45 -4.26
CA PRO A 239 -2.54 -14.89 -3.27
C PRO A 239 -2.60 -13.93 -2.06
N TYR A 240 -3.76 -13.85 -1.41
CA TYR A 240 -3.95 -13.01 -0.24
C TYR A 240 -2.95 -13.35 0.86
N GLY A 241 -2.32 -12.32 1.42
CA GLY A 241 -1.32 -12.50 2.46
C GLY A 241 0.02 -13.07 2.01
N HIS A 242 0.21 -13.33 0.70
CA HIS A 242 1.44 -13.90 0.12
C HIS A 242 2.18 -12.95 -0.82
N VAL A 243 1.96 -11.65 -0.65
CA VAL A 243 2.49 -10.64 -1.56
C VAL A 243 4.01 -10.54 -1.42
N GLU A 244 4.53 -10.48 -0.20
CA GLU A 244 5.97 -10.40 0.08
C GLU A 244 6.71 -11.67 -0.37
N GLU A 245 6.12 -12.85 -0.18
CA GLU A 245 6.64 -14.12 -0.69
C GLU A 245 6.69 -14.11 -2.22
N THR A 246 5.64 -13.60 -2.85
CA THR A 246 5.59 -13.49 -4.32
C THR A 246 6.67 -12.53 -4.84
N MET A 247 6.88 -11.40 -4.16
CA MET A 247 7.95 -10.45 -4.46
C MET A 247 9.34 -11.05 -4.28
N SER A 248 9.52 -11.92 -3.28
CA SER A 248 10.79 -12.59 -2.97
C SER A 248 11.26 -13.53 -4.10
N ARG A 249 10.42 -13.81 -5.10
CA ARG A 249 10.79 -14.56 -6.31
C ARG A 249 11.63 -13.73 -7.29
N GLY A 250 11.72 -12.41 -7.11
CA GLY A 250 12.56 -11.51 -7.90
C GLY A 250 13.92 -11.23 -7.26
N LEU A 251 14.95 -11.04 -8.09
CA LEU A 251 16.20 -10.42 -7.65
C LEU A 251 16.01 -8.93 -7.41
N LEU A 252 15.37 -8.25 -8.37
CA LEU A 252 15.10 -6.82 -8.34
C LEU A 252 13.61 -6.54 -8.32
N HIS A 253 13.23 -5.48 -7.60
CA HIS A 253 11.86 -5.01 -7.55
C HIS A 253 11.79 -3.47 -7.59
N PRO A 254 11.15 -2.84 -8.60
CA PRO A 254 10.94 -1.40 -8.57
C PRO A 254 9.93 -1.02 -7.49
N ILE A 255 10.16 0.10 -6.80
CA ILE A 255 9.09 0.76 -6.03
C ILE A 255 8.47 1.85 -6.89
N LEU A 256 7.29 1.56 -7.44
CA LEU A 256 6.54 2.48 -8.30
C LEU A 256 5.42 3.16 -7.52
N ILE A 257 5.28 4.48 -7.66
CA ILE A 257 4.33 5.28 -6.88
C ILE A 257 3.32 5.91 -7.81
N ARG A 258 2.08 5.96 -7.33
CA ARG A 258 0.99 6.66 -8.00
C ARG A 258 1.32 8.15 -8.02
N PRO A 259 1.27 8.85 -9.17
CA PRO A 259 1.71 10.24 -9.26
C PRO A 259 1.12 11.13 -8.17
N ILE A 260 -0.20 11.07 -7.94
CA ILE A 260 -0.82 11.92 -6.92
C ILE A 260 -0.35 11.60 -5.50
N LEU A 261 -0.12 10.31 -5.19
CA LEU A 261 0.36 9.90 -3.87
C LEU A 261 1.81 10.32 -3.64
N ASN A 262 2.61 10.44 -4.71
CA ASN A 262 3.96 10.97 -4.60
C ASN A 262 3.96 12.46 -4.26
N ASP A 263 3.11 13.25 -4.92
CA ASP A 263 3.01 14.69 -4.67
C ASP A 263 2.42 14.99 -3.28
N LEU A 264 1.48 14.16 -2.84
CA LEU A 264 0.95 14.20 -1.47
C LEU A 264 1.95 13.66 -0.41
N ARG A 265 3.08 13.07 -0.83
CA ARG A 265 4.05 12.38 0.04
C ARG A 265 3.44 11.25 0.86
N PHE A 266 2.43 10.58 0.29
CA PHE A 266 1.75 9.45 0.92
C PHE A 266 2.63 8.21 0.87
N VAL A 267 2.54 7.43 1.95
CA VAL A 267 3.12 6.11 2.08
C VAL A 267 2.08 5.09 1.66
N THR A 268 2.53 4.05 0.97
CA THR A 268 1.68 2.96 0.45
C THR A 268 2.19 1.64 1.00
N PRO A 269 1.39 0.56 1.03
CA PRO A 269 1.86 -0.72 1.57
C PRO A 269 3.06 -1.23 0.77
N ARG A 270 3.11 -0.94 -0.54
CA ARG A 270 4.16 -1.36 -1.46
C ARG A 270 5.55 -0.87 -1.06
N MET A 271 5.63 0.28 -0.39
CA MET A 271 6.86 0.86 0.14
C MET A 271 7.46 0.01 1.27
N PHE A 272 6.62 -0.62 2.10
CA PHE A 272 7.07 -1.50 3.17
C PHE A 272 7.21 -2.96 2.73
N GLU A 273 6.26 -3.45 1.94
CA GLU A 273 6.22 -4.84 1.47
C GLU A 273 7.47 -5.19 0.64
N THR A 274 7.94 -4.28 -0.20
CA THR A 274 9.14 -4.53 -1.03
C THR A 274 10.39 -4.67 -0.17
N PHE A 275 10.52 -3.89 0.91
CA PHE A 275 11.62 -4.04 1.86
C PHE A 275 11.47 -5.27 2.74
N THR A 276 10.26 -5.74 2.99
CA THR A 276 9.99 -6.97 3.75
C THR A 276 10.35 -8.21 2.95
N ALA A 277 10.09 -8.20 1.64
CA ALA A 277 10.41 -9.28 0.72
C ALA A 277 11.93 -9.47 0.55
N ASP A 278 12.39 -10.70 0.35
CA ASP A 278 13.78 -11.02 0.00
C ASP A 278 14.07 -10.67 -1.46
N THR A 279 14.13 -9.37 -1.77
CA THR A 279 14.47 -8.81 -3.09
C THR A 279 15.23 -7.51 -2.87
N ILE A 280 15.98 -7.03 -3.86
CA ILE A 280 16.59 -5.70 -3.82
C ILE A 280 15.62 -4.68 -4.42
N PRO A 281 15.10 -3.72 -3.65
CA PRO A 281 14.35 -2.62 -4.20
C PRO A 281 15.29 -1.67 -4.95
N PHE A 282 14.79 -1.07 -6.03
CA PHE A 282 15.40 0.16 -6.56
C PHE A 282 14.38 1.28 -6.60
N ILE A 283 14.88 2.48 -6.36
CA ILE A 283 14.08 3.68 -6.16
C ILE A 283 14.18 4.56 -7.40
N LEU A 284 13.02 4.99 -7.92
CA LEU A 284 12.98 5.93 -9.04
C LEU A 284 13.30 7.33 -8.53
N LYS A 285 13.98 8.14 -9.34
CA LYS A 285 14.41 9.50 -8.96
C LYS A 285 13.26 10.41 -8.52
N TYR A 286 12.06 10.21 -9.07
CA TYR A 286 10.91 11.04 -8.73
C TYR A 286 10.36 10.78 -7.32
N PHE A 287 10.79 9.71 -6.64
CA PHE A 287 10.33 9.37 -5.29
C PHE A 287 10.94 10.34 -4.27
N THR A 288 10.31 11.50 -4.11
CA THR A 288 10.85 12.67 -3.42
C THR A 288 11.03 12.49 -1.92
N HIS A 289 10.22 11.63 -1.29
CA HIS A 289 10.22 11.36 0.15
C HIS A 289 10.88 10.04 0.54
N ALA A 290 11.61 9.39 -0.38
CA ALA A 290 12.30 8.11 -0.10
C ALA A 290 13.31 8.22 1.05
N LYS A 291 14.13 9.28 1.09
CA LYS A 291 15.13 9.46 2.16
C LYS A 291 14.50 9.66 3.53
N GLU A 292 13.36 10.34 3.61
CA GLU A 292 12.64 10.54 4.87
C GLU A 292 12.07 9.21 5.38
N LEU A 293 11.56 8.37 4.48
CA LEU A 293 11.00 7.07 4.86
C LEU A 293 12.10 6.05 5.23
N TYR A 294 13.13 5.94 4.39
CA TYR A 294 14.10 4.83 4.45
C TYR A 294 15.45 5.21 5.05
N GLY A 295 15.73 6.50 5.24
CA GLY A 295 17.03 7.02 5.65
C GLY A 295 17.99 7.28 4.49
N ASN A 296 19.13 7.92 4.77
CA ASN A 296 20.09 8.40 3.78
C ASN A 296 20.69 7.31 2.89
N GLU A 297 20.81 6.09 3.43
CA GLU A 297 21.40 4.94 2.73
C GLU A 297 20.59 4.51 1.50
N ILE A 298 19.32 4.94 1.40
CA ILE A 298 18.47 4.65 0.24
C ILE A 298 19.04 5.21 -1.07
N ASP A 299 19.84 6.27 -1.03
CA ASP A 299 20.45 6.86 -2.23
C ASP A 299 21.29 5.86 -3.02
N LYS A 300 21.85 4.87 -2.32
CA LYS A 300 22.61 3.77 -2.95
C LYS A 300 21.70 2.84 -3.75
N LEU A 301 20.40 2.80 -3.49
CA LEU A 301 19.39 2.04 -4.25
C LEU A 301 18.60 2.91 -5.24
N THR A 302 18.77 4.23 -5.19
CA THR A 302 18.16 5.17 -6.13
C THR A 302 18.84 5.11 -7.50
N LEU A 303 18.03 5.09 -8.56
CA LEU A 303 18.52 5.07 -9.93
C LEU A 303 19.19 6.41 -10.30
N SER A 304 20.33 6.34 -10.99
CA SER A 304 21.07 7.51 -11.47
C SER A 304 20.58 7.97 -12.85
N ASP A 305 21.25 8.96 -13.46
CA ASP A 305 20.95 9.39 -14.84
C ASP A 305 21.21 8.30 -15.89
N ASN A 306 21.93 7.23 -15.50
CA ASN A 306 22.06 6.02 -16.28
C ASN A 306 21.44 4.81 -15.53
N PRO A 307 20.11 4.64 -15.60
CA PRO A 307 19.40 3.57 -14.88
C PRO A 307 19.91 2.18 -15.23
N ALA A 308 20.21 1.91 -16.51
CA ALA A 308 20.70 0.62 -16.97
C ALA A 308 22.00 0.22 -16.27
N CYS A 309 22.99 1.12 -16.24
CA CYS A 309 24.26 0.88 -15.55
C CYS A 309 24.06 0.71 -14.04
N LYS A 310 23.15 1.47 -13.42
CA LYS A 310 22.86 1.31 -11.99
C LYS A 310 22.23 -0.05 -11.68
N ILE A 311 21.27 -0.50 -12.49
CA ILE A 311 20.63 -1.81 -12.37
C ILE A 311 21.66 -2.93 -12.52
N MET A 312 22.53 -2.84 -13.53
CA MET A 312 23.62 -3.81 -13.73
C MET A 312 24.59 -3.84 -12.56
N ASN A 313 25.00 -2.67 -12.06
CA ASN A 313 25.87 -2.59 -10.89
C ASN A 313 25.24 -3.24 -9.65
N ILE A 314 23.91 -3.13 -9.48
CA ILE A 314 23.20 -3.82 -8.40
C ILE A 314 23.27 -5.34 -8.59
N LEU A 315 23.01 -5.84 -9.80
CA LEU A 315 23.06 -7.28 -10.10
C LEU A 315 24.46 -7.86 -9.96
N ASP A 316 25.47 -7.17 -10.49
CA ASP A 316 26.86 -7.63 -10.44
C ASP A 316 27.45 -7.57 -9.02
N ASN A 317 26.80 -6.82 -8.10
CA ASN A 317 27.18 -6.72 -6.69
C ASN A 317 26.01 -7.12 -5.77
N TYR A 318 25.23 -8.13 -6.16
CA TYR A 318 23.96 -8.47 -5.52
C TYR A 318 24.05 -8.61 -4.00
N ASP A 319 25.03 -9.36 -3.48
CA ASP A 319 25.17 -9.60 -2.03
C ASP A 319 25.41 -8.33 -1.22
N LYS A 320 26.19 -7.40 -1.78
CA LYS A 320 26.44 -6.09 -1.15
C LYS A 320 25.14 -5.30 -1.00
N TYR A 321 24.34 -5.25 -2.06
CA TYR A 321 23.08 -4.52 -2.05
C TYR A 321 21.98 -5.26 -1.27
N ARG A 322 21.99 -6.59 -1.25
CA ARG A 322 21.13 -7.40 -0.38
C ARG A 322 21.38 -7.09 1.09
N LYS A 323 22.66 -7.01 1.50
CA LYS A 323 23.03 -6.59 2.86
C LYS A 323 22.49 -5.19 3.19
N LEU A 324 22.72 -4.23 2.29
CA LEU A 324 22.18 -2.87 2.45
C LEU A 324 20.65 -2.86 2.62
N THR A 325 19.93 -3.63 1.79
CA THR A 325 18.47 -3.75 1.90
C THR A 325 18.05 -4.35 3.24
N LYS A 326 18.79 -5.33 3.77
CA LYS A 326 18.55 -5.91 5.09
C LYS A 326 18.74 -4.88 6.20
N ASP A 327 19.82 -4.09 6.16
CA ASP A 327 20.08 -3.05 7.16
C ASP A 327 18.96 -1.98 7.19
N ILE A 328 18.47 -1.56 6.01
CA ILE A 328 17.32 -0.65 5.89
C ILE A 328 16.04 -1.31 6.43
N ARG A 329 15.77 -2.57 6.06
CA ARG A 329 14.61 -3.35 6.52
C ARG A 329 14.55 -3.44 8.04
N GLU A 330 15.67 -3.73 8.70
CA GLU A 330 15.73 -3.82 10.16
C GLU A 330 15.35 -2.48 10.81
N THR A 331 15.88 -1.38 10.27
CA THR A 331 15.52 -0.02 10.71
C THR A 331 14.03 0.25 10.51
N LEU A 332 13.46 -0.13 9.37
CA LEU A 332 12.04 0.08 9.10
C LEU A 332 11.17 -0.78 10.03
N ASN A 333 11.50 -2.06 10.23
CA ASN A 333 10.71 -2.96 11.05
C ASN A 333 10.63 -2.49 12.51
N THR A 334 11.74 -1.97 13.06
CA THR A 334 11.76 -1.40 14.41
C THR A 334 10.88 -0.16 14.56
N LYS A 335 10.59 0.58 13.48
CA LYS A 335 9.82 1.84 13.52
C LYS A 335 8.38 1.68 13.02
N HIS A 336 8.15 0.75 12.10
CA HIS A 336 6.95 0.69 11.28
C HIS A 336 6.26 -0.67 11.32
N SER A 337 6.55 -1.55 12.29
CA SER A 337 5.79 -2.79 12.43
C SER A 337 4.28 -2.56 12.65
N TYR A 338 3.45 -3.53 12.26
CA TYR A 338 2.01 -3.47 12.52
C TYR A 338 1.65 -3.39 14.01
N GLU A 339 2.46 -3.98 14.89
CA GLU A 339 2.30 -3.81 16.34
C GLU A 339 2.44 -2.33 16.75
N LYS A 340 3.42 -1.61 16.18
CA LYS A 340 3.58 -0.18 16.44
C LYS A 340 2.44 0.63 15.83
N ARG A 341 2.02 0.30 14.61
CA ARG A 341 0.89 0.98 13.96
C ARG A 341 -0.40 0.78 14.76
N LEU A 342 -0.65 -0.42 15.28
CA LEU A 342 -1.81 -0.72 16.11
C LEU A 342 -1.78 0.04 17.45
N THR A 343 -0.65 0.04 18.14
CA THR A 343 -0.50 0.82 19.38
C THR A 343 -0.71 2.31 19.15
N GLN A 344 -0.18 2.86 18.04
CA GLN A 344 -0.40 4.26 17.66
C GLN A 344 -1.87 4.54 17.34
N LEU A 345 -2.52 3.65 16.58
CA LEU A 345 -3.93 3.77 16.22
C LEU A 345 -4.83 3.80 17.47
N LEU A 346 -4.55 2.93 18.44
CA LEU A 346 -5.25 2.90 19.72
C LEU A 346 -5.00 4.14 20.58
N GLY A 347 -3.90 4.87 20.35
CA GLY A 347 -3.62 6.13 21.02
C GLY A 347 -4.50 7.29 20.58
N PHE A 348 -5.27 7.12 19.50
CA PHE A 348 -6.28 8.09 19.04
C PHE A 348 -7.69 7.80 19.58
N ALA A 349 -7.87 6.68 20.31
CA ALA A 349 -9.16 6.21 20.80
C ALA A 349 -9.56 6.81 22.16
#